data_AF-A0A4Q2MDW1-F1
#
_entry.id   AF-A0A4Q2MDW1-F1
#
_cell.length_a   1.000
_cell.length_b   1.000
_cell.length_c   1.000
_cell.angle_alpha   90.00
_cell.angle_beta   90.00
_cell.angle_gamma   90.00
#
_symmetry.space_group_name_H-M   'P 1'
#
loop_
_entity.id
_entity.type
_entity.pdbx_description
1 polymer ?
#
loop_
_entity_poly.entity_id
_entity_poly.type
_entity_poly.pdbx_seq_one_letter_code
_entity_poly.pdbx_strand_id
1 'polypeptide(L)'
;MTRAKFTDIPWAAWVMSRAFAKNRTLAVLAWPTALLTLLPYALRRTVHLSDDRTGMVIVARWRLVLDFALTFAIMIPLYAVIIVLAIAASSITVFGFLGVFAVVSVFFAIGIVTLTGRTSAFTFPVGSETPRTGPLWQVAGLAQLPGTRLSALMIARRVIRSLPPGSVVATVAASEELLDAYVRWGFTRGQSRRAFLVV
;
A
#
# COMPACT_ATOMS: atom_id res chain seq x y z
N MET A 1 18.89 9.04 2.33
CA MET A 1 17.41 8.93 2.20
C MET A 1 17.15 8.16 0.93
N THR A 2 16.86 6.88 1.03
CA THR A 2 16.83 6.03 -0.18
C THR A 2 15.37 5.91 -0.59
N ARG A 3 14.90 6.89 -1.38
CA ARG A 3 13.67 6.71 -2.15
C ARG A 3 13.84 5.41 -2.93
N ALA A 4 12.83 4.53 -2.88
CA ALA A 4 12.89 3.30 -3.63
C ALA A 4 13.06 3.67 -5.12
N LYS A 5 14.10 3.14 -5.76
CA LYS A 5 14.21 3.23 -7.21
C LYS A 5 13.12 2.35 -7.82
N PHE A 6 12.79 2.59 -9.08
CA PHE A 6 11.81 1.75 -9.77
C PHE A 6 12.21 0.26 -9.76
N THR A 7 13.52 -0.01 -9.77
CA THR A 7 14.12 -1.35 -9.63
C THR A 7 13.91 -2.00 -8.26
N ASP A 8 13.62 -1.22 -7.22
CA ASP A 8 13.42 -1.71 -5.85
C ASP A 8 11.95 -2.06 -5.57
N ILE A 9 11.02 -1.66 -6.45
CA ILE A 9 9.56 -1.85 -6.27
C ILE A 9 9.16 -3.33 -6.20
N PRO A 10 9.70 -4.25 -7.04
CA PRO A 10 9.46 -5.68 -6.90
C PRO A 10 9.79 -6.20 -5.49
N TRP A 11 10.87 -5.69 -4.90
CA TRP A 11 11.27 -6.07 -3.56
C TRP A 11 10.41 -5.43 -2.48
N ALA A 12 10.03 -4.16 -2.62
CA ALA A 12 9.07 -3.51 -1.72
C ALA A 12 7.73 -4.27 -1.69
N ALA A 13 7.25 -4.74 -2.85
CA ALA A 13 6.06 -5.59 -2.96
C ALA A 13 6.23 -6.93 -2.22
N TRP A 14 7.44 -7.51 -2.25
CA TRP A 14 7.79 -8.70 -1.48
C TRP A 14 7.78 -8.45 0.02
N VAL A 15 8.36 -7.33 0.48
CA VAL A 15 8.31 -6.93 1.90
C VAL A 15 6.87 -6.75 2.35
N MET A 16 6.04 -6.04 1.57
CA MET A 16 4.63 -5.84 1.85
C MET A 16 3.86 -7.16 1.95
N SER A 17 3.96 -8.00 0.93
CA SER A 17 3.26 -9.30 0.91
C SER A 17 3.71 -10.22 2.06
N ARG A 18 5.00 -10.29 2.38
CA ARG A 18 5.51 -11.09 3.51
C ARG A 18 5.13 -10.56 4.88
N ALA A 19 5.01 -9.24 5.03
CA ALA A 19 4.59 -8.62 6.28
C ALA A 19 3.13 -8.94 6.60
N PHE A 20 2.25 -8.92 5.59
CA PHE A 20 0.81 -9.11 5.77
C PHE A 20 0.35 -10.57 5.67
N ALA A 21 1.03 -11.42 4.90
CA ALA A 21 0.64 -12.81 4.73
C ALA A 21 0.91 -13.67 5.98
N LYS A 22 0.00 -14.61 6.26
CA LYS A 22 0.15 -15.59 7.36
C LYS A 22 1.29 -16.58 7.13
N ASN A 23 1.53 -16.97 5.87
CA ASN A 23 2.56 -17.93 5.49
C ASN A 23 3.25 -17.51 4.17
N ARG A 24 4.30 -18.23 3.79
CA ARG A 24 5.08 -17.92 2.58
C ARG A 24 4.26 -18.09 1.30
N THR A 25 3.41 -19.10 1.23
CA THR A 25 2.58 -19.40 0.05
C THR A 25 1.63 -18.24 -0.25
N LEU A 26 0.89 -17.76 0.74
CA LEU A 26 0.01 -16.59 0.59
C LEU A 26 0.78 -15.33 0.24
N ALA A 27 2.02 -15.17 0.73
CA ALA A 27 2.86 -14.03 0.33
C ALA A 27 3.22 -14.07 -1.15
N VAL A 28 3.57 -15.24 -1.68
CA VAL A 28 3.86 -15.41 -3.12
C VAL A 28 2.62 -15.10 -3.95
N LEU A 29 1.45 -15.59 -3.53
CA LEU A 29 0.19 -15.33 -4.23
C LEU A 29 -0.25 -13.86 -4.15
N ALA A 30 0.03 -13.17 -3.04
CA ALA A 30 -0.32 -11.77 -2.86
C ALA A 30 0.71 -10.80 -3.47
N TRP A 31 1.90 -11.29 -3.84
CA TRP A 31 2.97 -10.46 -4.38
C TRP A 31 2.57 -9.68 -5.65
N PRO A 32 1.89 -10.27 -6.65
CA PRO A 32 1.44 -9.52 -7.83
C PRO A 32 0.48 -8.39 -7.47
N THR A 33 -0.47 -8.65 -6.57
CA THR A 33 -1.39 -7.61 -6.09
C THR A 33 -0.65 -6.51 -5.34
N ALA A 34 0.28 -6.87 -4.46
CA ALA A 34 1.10 -5.89 -3.75
C ALA A 34 1.92 -5.02 -4.72
N LEU A 35 2.49 -5.63 -5.76
CA LEU A 35 3.21 -4.90 -6.81
C LEU A 35 2.30 -3.88 -7.49
N LEU A 36 1.12 -4.29 -7.92
CA LEU A 36 0.13 -3.41 -8.56
C LEU A 36 -0.34 -2.30 -7.62
N THR A 37 -0.56 -2.59 -6.34
CA THR A 37 -0.91 -1.58 -5.33
C THR A 37 0.20 -0.56 -5.12
N LEU A 38 1.48 -0.95 -5.22
CA LEU A 38 2.61 -0.05 -5.05
C LEU A 38 2.89 0.84 -6.26
N LEU A 39 2.47 0.43 -7.48
CA LEU A 39 2.80 1.16 -8.71
C LEU A 39 2.36 2.64 -8.71
N PRO A 40 1.12 3.02 -8.34
CA PRO A 40 0.73 4.43 -8.27
C PRO A 40 1.66 5.25 -7.36
N TYR A 41 2.06 4.68 -6.22
CA TYR A 41 2.96 5.32 -5.26
C TYR A 41 4.41 5.37 -5.74
N ALA A 42 4.84 4.33 -6.46
CA ALA A 42 6.16 4.27 -7.08
C ALA A 42 6.32 5.33 -8.17
N LEU A 43 5.31 5.50 -9.04
CA LEU A 43 5.27 6.55 -10.06
C LEU A 43 5.37 7.95 -9.43
N ARG A 44 4.75 8.13 -8.26
CA ARG A 44 4.82 9.37 -7.47
C ARG A 44 6.10 9.51 -6.63
N ARG A 45 6.98 8.51 -6.63
CA ARG A 45 8.23 8.44 -5.84
C ARG A 45 8.00 8.62 -4.33
N THR A 46 6.89 8.08 -3.82
CA THR A 46 6.50 8.16 -2.40
C THR A 46 6.77 6.88 -1.60
N VAL A 47 7.34 5.87 -2.26
CA VAL A 47 7.75 4.61 -1.63
C VAL A 47 9.18 4.75 -1.13
N HIS A 48 9.39 4.45 0.14
CA HIS A 48 10.69 4.42 0.79
C HIS A 48 10.99 3.01 1.25
N LEU A 49 12.17 2.51 0.92
CA LEU A 49 12.67 1.21 1.33
C LEU A 49 13.87 1.42 2.26
N SER A 50 14.01 0.56 3.25
CA SER A 50 15.18 0.55 4.12
C SER A 50 16.44 0.09 3.38
N ASP A 51 17.60 0.55 3.83
CA ASP A 51 18.88 0.19 3.22
C ASP A 51 19.17 -1.32 3.35
N ASP A 52 18.72 -1.94 4.45
CA ASP A 52 18.76 -3.39 4.67
C ASP A 52 17.68 -4.15 3.90
N ARG A 53 16.81 -3.44 3.16
CA ARG A 53 15.67 -3.96 2.39
C ARG A 53 14.68 -4.82 3.20
N THR A 54 14.60 -4.61 4.51
CA THR A 54 13.69 -5.36 5.38
C THR A 54 12.37 -4.64 5.65
N GLY A 55 12.30 -3.33 5.45
CA GLY A 55 11.15 -2.50 5.79
C GLY A 55 10.85 -1.46 4.72
N MET A 56 9.56 -1.15 4.55
CA MET A 56 9.10 -0.11 3.65
C MET A 56 8.05 0.79 4.30
N VAL A 57 8.00 2.03 3.83
CA VAL A 57 6.93 2.99 4.17
C VAL A 57 6.51 3.77 2.94
N ILE A 58 5.22 4.03 2.84
CA ILE A 58 4.62 4.90 1.83
C ILE A 58 4.11 6.14 2.55
N VAL A 59 4.76 7.28 2.29
CA VAL A 59 4.27 8.58 2.78
C VAL A 59 3.98 9.44 1.56
N ALA A 60 2.70 9.71 1.33
CA ALA A 60 2.24 10.38 0.13
C ALA A 60 1.28 11.51 0.47
N ARG A 61 1.27 12.58 -0.33
CA ARG A 61 0.23 13.61 -0.23
C ARG A 61 -1.13 13.00 -0.55
N TRP A 62 -2.13 13.25 0.29
CA TRP A 62 -3.49 12.74 0.10
C TRP A 62 -4.09 13.35 -1.18
N ARG A 63 -4.32 12.52 -2.20
CA ARG A 63 -4.92 12.92 -3.48
C ARG A 63 -5.80 11.79 -4.00
N LEU A 64 -6.94 11.58 -3.34
CA LEU A 64 -7.84 10.46 -3.60
C LEU A 64 -8.18 10.29 -5.09
N VAL A 65 -8.58 11.39 -5.77
CA VAL A 65 -8.93 11.36 -7.20
C VAL A 65 -7.74 10.96 -8.06
N LEU A 66 -6.54 11.46 -7.76
CA LEU A 66 -5.32 11.10 -8.49
C LEU A 66 -4.93 9.64 -8.26
N ASP A 67 -5.07 9.15 -7.02
CA ASP A 67 -4.75 7.77 -6.67
C ASP A 67 -5.70 6.79 -7.38
N PHE A 68 -6.99 7.12 -7.47
CA PHE A 68 -7.95 6.37 -8.30
C PHE A 68 -7.62 6.47 -9.79
N ALA A 69 -7.38 7.66 -10.32
CA ALA A 69 -7.07 7.86 -11.73
C ALA A 69 -5.83 7.07 -12.16
N LEU A 70 -4.76 7.10 -11.36
CA LEU A 70 -3.55 6.31 -11.62
C LEU A 70 -3.82 4.81 -11.53
N THR A 71 -4.63 4.38 -10.56
CA THR A 71 -5.02 2.96 -10.45
C THR A 71 -5.78 2.51 -11.71
N PHE A 72 -6.76 3.26 -12.18
CA PHE A 72 -7.47 2.95 -13.44
C PHE A 72 -6.56 2.98 -14.65
N ALA A 73 -5.68 3.98 -14.75
CA ALA A 73 -4.73 4.11 -15.84
C ALA A 73 -3.73 2.94 -15.92
N ILE A 74 -3.46 2.25 -14.81
CA ILE A 74 -2.62 1.05 -14.78
C ILE A 74 -3.45 -0.22 -15.04
N MET A 75 -4.63 -0.32 -14.44
CA MET A 75 -5.46 -1.53 -14.54
C MET A 75 -6.07 -1.69 -15.93
N ILE A 76 -6.48 -0.62 -16.61
CA ILE A 76 -7.09 -0.70 -17.95
C ILE A 76 -6.14 -1.32 -18.98
N PRO A 77 -4.89 -0.83 -19.16
CA PRO A 77 -3.93 -1.46 -20.07
C PRO A 77 -3.57 -2.89 -19.66
N LEU A 78 -3.45 -3.15 -18.36
CA LEU A 78 -3.16 -4.50 -17.87
C LEU A 78 -4.26 -5.49 -18.27
N TYR A 79 -5.53 -5.13 -18.04
CA TYR A 79 -6.66 -5.94 -18.50
C TYR A 79 -6.70 -6.06 -20.02
N ALA A 80 -6.43 -4.99 -20.76
CA ALA A 80 -6.37 -5.03 -22.22
C ALA A 80 -5.30 -6.01 -22.71
N VAL A 81 -4.10 -6.01 -22.13
CA VAL A 81 -3.03 -6.97 -22.44
C VAL A 81 -3.45 -8.39 -22.11
N ILE A 82 -4.04 -8.63 -20.94
CA ILE A 82 -4.55 -9.95 -20.55
C ILE A 82 -5.62 -10.43 -21.56
N ILE A 83 -6.52 -9.55 -21.98
CA ILE A 83 -7.55 -9.84 -22.98
C ILE A 83 -6.91 -10.18 -24.33
N VAL A 84 -5.98 -9.37 -24.83
CA VAL A 84 -5.31 -9.60 -26.11
C VAL A 84 -4.50 -10.89 -26.08
N LEU A 85 -3.76 -11.15 -25.01
CA LEU A 85 -3.01 -12.40 -24.85
C LEU A 85 -3.94 -13.61 -24.74
N ALA A 86 -5.06 -13.48 -24.01
CA ALA A 86 -6.06 -14.53 -23.94
C ALA A 86 -6.64 -14.83 -25.33
N ILE A 87 -7.01 -13.81 -26.12
CA ILE A 87 -7.51 -13.98 -27.49
C ILE A 87 -6.43 -14.59 -28.40
N ALA A 88 -5.20 -14.08 -28.35
CA ALA A 88 -4.10 -14.53 -29.21
C ALA A 88 -3.60 -15.96 -28.88
N ALA A 89 -3.63 -16.35 -27.60
CA ALA A 89 -3.28 -17.69 -27.16
C ALA A 89 -4.37 -18.72 -27.47
N SER A 90 -5.49 -18.28 -28.06
CA SER A 90 -6.72 -19.04 -28.03
C SER A 90 -7.28 -19.45 -29.39
N SER A 91 -7.49 -20.76 -29.54
CA SER A 91 -8.66 -21.35 -30.21
C SER A 91 -9.87 -21.41 -29.25
N ILE A 92 -9.90 -20.55 -28.21
CA ILE A 92 -10.73 -20.72 -27.00
C ILE A 92 -12.03 -19.96 -27.21
N THR A 93 -13.13 -20.70 -27.09
CA THR A 93 -14.49 -20.17 -27.03
C THR A 93 -14.67 -19.14 -25.91
N VAL A 94 -15.75 -18.36 -25.96
CA VAL A 94 -16.16 -17.38 -24.92
C VAL A 94 -16.04 -17.95 -23.49
N PHE A 95 -16.25 -19.25 -23.29
CA PHE A 95 -16.16 -19.90 -21.98
C PHE A 95 -14.74 -19.97 -21.41
N GLY A 96 -13.71 -20.18 -22.21
CA GLY A 96 -12.35 -20.20 -21.66
C GLY A 96 -11.77 -18.79 -21.45
N PHE A 97 -12.30 -17.78 -22.13
CA PHE A 97 -12.07 -16.38 -21.74
C PHE A 97 -12.62 -16.09 -20.35
N LEU A 98 -13.88 -16.47 -20.08
CA LEU A 98 -14.48 -16.34 -18.75
C LEU A 98 -13.70 -17.13 -17.69
N GLY A 99 -13.18 -18.30 -18.05
CA GLY A 99 -12.30 -19.10 -17.19
C GLY A 99 -11.01 -18.38 -16.80
N VAL A 100 -10.26 -17.84 -17.77
CA VAL A 100 -9.03 -17.08 -17.50
C VAL A 100 -9.32 -15.83 -16.67
N PHE A 101 -10.38 -15.09 -17.02
CA PHE A 101 -10.81 -13.91 -16.27
C PHE A 101 -11.17 -14.26 -14.82
N ALA A 102 -11.92 -15.34 -14.60
CA ALA A 102 -12.29 -15.81 -13.27
C ALA A 102 -11.04 -16.18 -12.46
N VAL A 103 -10.09 -16.91 -13.06
CA VAL A 103 -8.83 -17.27 -12.40
C VAL A 103 -8.04 -16.02 -12.00
N VAL A 104 -7.80 -15.09 -12.91
CA VAL A 104 -7.08 -13.83 -12.62
C VAL A 104 -7.78 -13.04 -11.52
N SER A 105 -9.11 -12.95 -11.58
CA SER A 105 -9.93 -12.26 -10.58
C SER A 105 -9.82 -12.91 -9.20
N VAL A 106 -9.80 -14.24 -9.12
CA VAL A 106 -9.60 -15.00 -7.88
C VAL A 106 -8.21 -14.74 -7.30
N PHE A 107 -7.15 -14.78 -8.12
CA PHE A 107 -5.79 -14.45 -7.65
C PHE A 107 -5.72 -13.01 -7.12
N PHE A 108 -6.34 -12.06 -7.81
CA PHE A 108 -6.38 -10.67 -7.38
C PHE A 108 -7.18 -10.51 -6.07
N ALA A 109 -8.31 -11.20 -5.94
CA ALA A 109 -9.12 -11.22 -4.73
C ALA A 109 -8.36 -11.82 -3.54
N ILE A 110 -7.63 -12.92 -3.73
CA ILE A 110 -6.76 -13.51 -2.70
C ILE A 110 -5.70 -12.49 -2.26
N GLY A 111 -5.08 -11.79 -3.21
CA GLY A 111 -4.12 -10.74 -2.91
C GLY A 111 -4.74 -9.59 -2.11
N ILE A 112 -5.91 -9.09 -2.52
CA ILE A 112 -6.64 -8.07 -1.77
C ILE A 112 -6.92 -8.56 -0.36
N VAL A 113 -7.60 -9.71 -0.20
CA VAL A 113 -7.95 -10.26 1.12
C VAL A 113 -6.73 -10.48 2.00
N THR A 114 -5.59 -10.87 1.42
CA THR A 114 -4.34 -11.04 2.18
C THR A 114 -3.78 -9.70 2.65
N LEU A 115 -3.84 -8.67 1.82
CA LEU A 115 -3.33 -7.33 2.14
C LEU A 115 -4.31 -6.53 3.02
N THR A 116 -5.62 -6.75 2.89
CA THR A 116 -6.69 -6.05 3.61
C THR A 116 -7.18 -6.79 4.85
N GLY A 117 -7.07 -8.12 4.91
CA GLY A 117 -7.51 -8.90 6.07
C GLY A 117 -6.78 -8.57 7.38
N ARG A 118 -5.63 -7.88 7.28
CA ARG A 118 -4.87 -7.34 8.42
C ARG A 118 -4.74 -5.83 8.39
N THR A 119 -5.41 -5.12 7.48
CA THR A 119 -5.34 -3.65 7.41
C THR A 119 -6.74 -3.06 7.38
N SER A 120 -6.90 -1.87 7.93
CA SER A 120 -8.16 -1.12 7.89
C SER A 120 -8.38 -0.50 6.50
N ALA A 121 -8.16 -1.28 5.44
CA ALA A 121 -8.04 -0.80 4.05
C ALA A 121 -9.31 -0.13 3.49
N PHE A 122 -10.45 -0.36 4.11
CA PHE A 122 -11.72 0.27 3.73
C PHE A 122 -12.01 1.57 4.48
N THR A 123 -11.17 1.95 5.45
CA THR A 123 -11.33 3.20 6.19
C THR A 123 -10.41 4.26 5.60
N PHE A 124 -10.99 5.35 5.10
CA PHE A 124 -10.19 6.50 4.70
C PHE A 124 -9.39 7.03 5.90
N PRO A 125 -8.10 7.38 5.72
CA PRO A 125 -7.26 7.93 6.80
C PRO A 125 -7.73 9.32 7.27
N VAL A 126 -8.59 9.98 6.49
CA VAL A 126 -9.09 11.32 6.76
C VAL A 126 -10.54 11.24 7.20
N GLY A 127 -10.87 11.91 8.30
CA GLY A 127 -12.22 12.10 8.79
C GLY A 127 -12.56 13.57 9.05
N SER A 128 -13.73 13.84 9.63
CA SER A 128 -14.14 15.18 10.05
C SER A 128 -13.27 15.71 11.20
N GLU A 129 -12.69 14.80 11.98
CA GLU A 129 -11.76 15.06 13.07
C GLU A 129 -10.35 15.43 12.60
N THR A 130 -9.99 15.17 11.33
CA THR A 130 -8.65 15.44 10.82
C THR A 130 -8.48 16.94 10.54
N PRO A 131 -7.49 17.61 11.16
CA PRO A 131 -7.25 19.04 10.92
C PRO A 131 -6.98 19.33 9.44
N ARG A 132 -7.52 20.46 8.94
CA ARG A 132 -7.33 20.94 7.55
C ARG A 132 -6.45 22.18 7.46
N THR A 133 -5.66 22.42 8.49
CA THR A 133 -4.84 23.63 8.67
C THR A 133 -3.62 23.70 7.74
N GLY A 134 -3.28 22.62 7.02
CA GLY A 134 -2.14 22.59 6.11
C GLY A 134 -2.15 21.41 5.13
N PRO A 135 -1.02 21.17 4.43
CA PRO A 135 -0.91 20.07 3.47
C PRO A 135 -1.14 18.71 4.15
N LEU A 136 -2.09 17.95 3.60
CA LEU A 136 -2.45 16.64 4.11
C LEU A 136 -1.61 15.53 3.47
N TRP A 137 -0.94 14.77 4.31
CA TRP A 137 -0.14 13.60 3.98
C TRP A 137 -0.76 12.36 4.62
N GLN A 138 -0.53 11.21 4.01
CA GLN A 138 -0.95 9.93 4.54
C GLN A 138 0.22 8.97 4.65
N VAL A 139 0.23 8.17 5.71
CA VAL A 139 1.00 6.92 5.77
C VAL A 139 0.12 5.83 5.19
N ALA A 140 0.26 5.59 3.88
CA ALA A 140 -0.59 4.65 3.12
C ALA A 140 -0.17 3.19 3.29
N GLY A 141 1.07 2.95 3.72
CA GLY A 141 1.57 1.61 3.97
C GLY A 141 2.80 1.65 4.83
N LEU A 142 2.86 0.76 5.81
CA LEU A 142 4.03 0.51 6.66
C LEU A 142 4.15 -1.00 6.79
N ALA A 143 5.24 -1.54 6.25
CA ALA A 143 5.46 -2.99 6.23
C ALA A 143 6.88 -3.32 6.63
N GLN A 144 7.04 -4.37 7.44
CA GLN A 144 8.31 -4.85 7.94
C GLN A 144 8.35 -6.38 7.83
N LEU A 145 9.48 -6.93 7.40
CA LEU A 145 9.68 -8.38 7.39
C LEU A 145 9.62 -8.93 8.83
N PRO A 146 8.96 -10.08 9.07
CA PRO A 146 8.92 -10.69 10.40
C PRO A 146 10.32 -10.97 10.95
N GLY A 147 10.55 -10.70 12.24
CA GLY A 147 11.82 -11.00 12.93
C GLY A 147 12.98 -10.08 12.60
N THR A 148 12.72 -8.95 11.92
CA THR A 148 13.76 -7.97 11.55
C THR A 148 13.70 -6.71 12.41
N ARG A 149 14.72 -5.85 12.29
CA ARG A 149 14.77 -4.55 12.99
C ARG A 149 13.58 -3.67 12.59
N LEU A 150 13.21 -2.70 13.43
CA LEU A 150 12.11 -1.76 13.17
C LEU A 150 12.46 -0.68 12.12
N SER A 151 13.05 -1.07 11.00
CA SER A 151 13.60 -0.19 9.97
C SER A 151 12.50 0.65 9.29
N ALA A 152 11.34 0.06 8.99
CA ALA A 152 10.19 0.76 8.39
C ALA A 152 9.71 1.92 9.26
N LEU A 153 9.66 1.70 10.58
CA LEU A 153 9.28 2.73 11.55
C LEU A 153 10.30 3.87 11.60
N MET A 154 11.58 3.52 11.67
CA MET A 154 12.65 4.54 11.69
C MET A 154 12.59 5.41 10.44
N ILE A 155 12.29 4.82 9.29
CA ILE A 155 12.11 5.55 8.02
C ILE A 155 10.84 6.40 8.09
N ALA A 156 9.72 5.85 8.55
CA ALA A 156 8.47 6.59 8.69
C ALA A 156 8.68 7.86 9.53
N ARG A 157 9.30 7.73 10.70
CA ARG A 157 9.60 8.86 11.60
C ARG A 157 10.49 9.91 10.93
N ARG A 158 11.51 9.46 10.18
CA ARG A 158 12.42 10.37 9.47
C ARG A 158 11.73 11.10 8.33
N VAL A 159 10.88 10.41 7.56
CA VAL A 159 10.11 11.01 6.46
C VAL A 159 9.09 12.01 6.99
N ILE A 160 8.35 11.66 8.05
CA ILE A 160 7.38 12.55 8.69
C ILE A 160 8.05 13.83 9.19
N ARG A 161 9.20 13.73 9.86
CA ARG A 161 9.98 14.89 10.34
C ARG A 161 10.53 15.78 9.22
N SER A 162 10.65 15.26 8.00
CA SER A 162 11.10 16.03 6.84
C SER A 162 9.98 16.76 6.10
N LEU A 163 8.72 16.59 6.54
CA LEU A 163 7.59 17.27 5.95
C LEU A 163 7.60 18.77 6.32
N PRO A 164 7.02 19.64 5.48
CA PRO A 164 6.90 21.06 5.79
C PRO A 164 6.18 21.29 7.13
N PRO A 165 6.61 22.26 7.95
CA PRO A 165 5.90 22.64 9.16
C PRO A 165 4.43 22.99 8.88
N GLY A 166 3.52 22.60 9.77
CA GLY A 166 2.08 22.72 9.61
C GLY A 166 1.45 21.63 8.74
N SER A 167 2.22 20.65 8.27
CA SER A 167 1.69 19.48 7.56
C SER A 167 0.91 18.57 8.51
N VAL A 168 -0.21 18.02 8.03
CA VAL A 168 -1.00 17.04 8.76
C VAL A 168 -0.72 15.66 8.19
N VAL A 169 -0.29 14.73 9.02
CA VAL A 169 -0.05 13.33 8.64
C VAL A 169 -1.17 12.48 9.22
N ALA A 170 -1.94 11.83 8.37
CA ALA A 170 -3.02 10.94 8.74
C ALA A 170 -2.67 9.47 8.46
N THR A 171 -3.18 8.56 9.28
CA THR A 171 -3.04 7.11 9.08
C THR A 171 -4.22 6.37 9.70
N VAL A 172 -4.41 5.11 9.31
CA VAL A 172 -5.35 4.20 9.97
C VAL A 172 -4.59 3.02 10.50
N ALA A 173 -4.75 2.74 11.79
CA ALA A 173 -4.18 1.57 12.41
C ALA A 173 -4.99 0.32 12.05
N ALA A 174 -4.27 -0.75 11.73
CA ALA A 174 -4.81 -2.10 11.51
C ALA A 174 -5.44 -2.72 12.76
N SER A 175 -4.93 -2.37 13.95
CA SER A 175 -5.38 -2.86 15.26
C SER A 175 -5.35 -1.74 16.29
N GLU A 176 -6.00 -1.95 17.42
CA GLU A 176 -5.93 -1.01 18.55
C GLU A 176 -4.51 -0.93 19.14
N GLU A 177 -3.76 -2.04 19.19
CA GLU A 177 -2.38 -1.97 19.71
C GLU A 177 -1.48 -1.09 18.83
N LEU A 178 -1.69 -1.14 17.51
CA LEU A 178 -0.97 -0.26 16.58
C LEU A 178 -1.42 1.19 16.71
N LEU A 179 -2.71 1.43 17.00
CA LEU A 179 -3.22 2.77 17.27
C LEU A 179 -2.56 3.35 18.53
N ASP A 180 -2.51 2.59 19.61
CA ASP A 180 -1.85 3.00 20.85
C ASP A 180 -0.35 3.24 20.61
N ALA A 181 0.29 2.47 19.73
CA ALA A 181 1.67 2.72 19.32
C ALA A 181 1.83 4.05 18.59
N TYR A 182 0.93 4.40 17.67
CA TYR A 182 0.92 5.72 17.03
C TYR A 182 0.71 6.84 18.04
N VAL A 183 -0.20 6.67 19.00
CA VAL A 183 -0.45 7.66 20.06
C VAL A 183 0.79 7.88 20.92
N ARG A 184 1.50 6.82 21.31
CA ARG A 184 2.79 6.93 22.01
C ARG A 184 3.87 7.64 21.20
N TRP A 185 3.73 7.72 19.88
CA TRP A 185 4.63 8.48 19.01
C TRP A 185 4.18 9.93 18.76
N GLY A 186 3.14 10.39 19.45
CA GLY A 186 2.64 11.76 19.39
C GLY A 186 1.49 11.97 18.41
N PHE A 187 0.95 10.91 17.80
CA PHE A 187 -0.29 11.05 17.03
C PHE A 187 -1.48 11.26 17.98
N THR A 188 -2.42 12.09 17.57
CA THR A 188 -3.72 12.22 18.20
C THR A 188 -4.65 11.12 17.70
N ARG A 189 -5.36 10.46 18.62
CA ARG A 189 -6.35 9.42 18.32
C ARG A 189 -7.56 10.06 17.64
N GLY A 190 -7.97 9.52 16.50
CA GLY A 190 -9.20 9.86 15.78
C GLY A 190 -10.27 8.78 15.92
N GLN A 191 -11.35 8.92 15.15
CA GLN A 191 -12.42 7.91 15.10
C GLN A 191 -12.02 6.73 14.23
N SER A 192 -12.66 5.56 14.40
CA SER A 192 -12.47 4.39 13.52
C SER A 192 -11.00 3.96 13.34
N ARG A 193 -10.23 3.97 14.43
CA ARG A 193 -8.78 3.66 14.46
C ARG A 193 -7.89 4.56 13.60
N ARG A 194 -8.36 5.76 13.27
CA ARG A 194 -7.52 6.80 12.66
C ARG A 194 -6.59 7.42 13.69
N ALA A 195 -5.45 7.87 13.21
CA ALA A 195 -4.52 8.67 13.97
C ALA A 195 -4.00 9.81 13.09
N PHE A 196 -3.83 10.99 13.66
CA PHE A 196 -3.26 12.13 12.94
C PHE A 196 -2.20 12.86 13.76
N LEU A 197 -1.19 13.40 13.08
CA LEU A 197 -0.10 14.19 13.67
C LEU A 197 0.03 15.50 12.91
N VAL A 198 0.14 16.61 13.62
CA VAL A 198 0.53 17.89 13.04
C VAL A 198 2.04 18.04 13.23
N VAL A 199 2.77 18.20 12.13
CA VAL A 199 4.24 18.33 12.08
C VAL A 199 4.66 19.77 12.26
#